data_AF-A0A0G1CL82-F1
#
_entry.id   AF-A0A0G1CL82-F1
#
_cell.length_a   1.000
_cell.length_b   1.000
_cell.length_c   1.000
_cell.angle_alpha   90.00
_cell.angle_beta   90.00
_cell.angle_gamma   90.00
#
_symmetry.space_group_name_H-M   'P 1'
#
loop_
_entity.id
_entity.type
_entity.pdbx_description
1 polymer ?
#
loop_
_entity_poly.entity_id
_entity_poly.type
_entity_poly.pdbx_seq_one_letter_code
_entity_poly.pdbx_strand_id
1 'polypeptide(L)'
;MDLEKGTHKLITRLTQAQPRPAFFRLGIGFVGLSLVALLAIFYPSISSELKYRLSPPKADAEVKLTSSDLQENGKEYIVAADPYLSIVIPKIGANAKIIKDVDPTDSRAYQSALTEGVAHARGTALPGQVGNVFLFAHSSDNFLNANRYNAVFYLLNKMEKGDKIYLIFNRRKFDYTVYLYGV
;
A
#
# COMPACT_ATOMS: atom_id res chain seq x y z
N MET A 1 -23.19 66.95 -28.65
CA MET A 1 -23.33 65.61 -29.27
C MET A 1 -21.93 65.12 -29.60
N ASP A 2 -21.29 64.31 -28.73
CA ASP A 2 -20.10 63.49 -29.09
C ASP A 2 -19.52 62.66 -27.91
N LEU A 3 -20.11 62.70 -26.71
CA LEU A 3 -19.64 61.89 -25.57
C LEU A 3 -19.99 60.39 -25.68
N GLU A 4 -20.97 60.01 -26.50
CA GLU A 4 -21.51 58.64 -26.60
C GLU A 4 -20.65 57.71 -27.50
N LYS A 5 -19.91 58.28 -28.46
CA LYS A 5 -19.02 57.49 -29.35
C LYS A 5 -17.73 57.04 -28.65
N GLY A 6 -17.26 57.81 -27.66
CA GLY A 6 -16.04 57.51 -26.91
C GLY A 6 -16.21 56.37 -25.91
N THR A 7 -17.35 56.34 -25.21
CA THR A 7 -17.68 55.30 -24.21
C THR A 7 -17.91 53.94 -24.85
N HIS A 8 -18.61 53.87 -25.99
CA HIS A 8 -18.80 52.61 -26.71
C HIS A 8 -17.47 52.00 -27.15
N LYS A 9 -16.54 52.81 -27.67
CA LYS A 9 -15.23 52.35 -28.14
C LYS A 9 -14.32 51.88 -27.01
N LEU A 10 -14.44 52.46 -25.81
CA LEU A 10 -13.72 52.05 -24.61
C LEU A 10 -14.28 50.74 -24.05
N ILE A 11 -15.60 50.62 -23.98
CA ILE A 11 -16.30 49.42 -23.47
C ILE A 11 -16.00 48.21 -24.38
N THR A 12 -16.01 48.38 -25.70
CA THR A 12 -15.67 47.30 -26.66
C THR A 12 -14.21 46.83 -26.52
N ARG A 13 -13.26 47.73 -26.23
CA ARG A 13 -11.85 47.35 -26.00
C ARG A 13 -11.63 46.60 -24.69
N LEU A 14 -12.41 46.92 -23.65
CA LEU A 14 -12.33 46.23 -22.36
C LEU A 14 -13.01 44.84 -22.40
N THR A 15 -13.99 44.63 -23.29
CA THR A 15 -14.65 43.33 -23.48
C THR A 15 -13.98 42.40 -24.50
N GLN A 16 -13.15 42.92 -25.42
CA GLN A 16 -12.42 42.14 -26.43
C GLN A 16 -10.94 41.87 -26.10
N ALA A 17 -10.53 41.93 -24.84
CA ALA A 17 -9.22 41.42 -24.43
C ALA A 17 -9.25 39.87 -24.43
N GLN A 18 -9.24 39.27 -25.62
CA GLN A 18 -9.04 37.83 -25.78
C GLN A 18 -7.70 37.46 -25.14
N PRO A 19 -7.63 36.43 -24.27
CA PRO A 19 -6.37 36.03 -23.68
C PRO A 19 -5.38 35.76 -24.81
N ARG A 20 -4.20 36.39 -24.75
CA ARG A 20 -3.19 36.20 -25.82
C ARG A 20 -2.97 34.69 -25.99
N PRO A 21 -2.92 34.17 -27.23
CA PRO A 21 -2.89 32.72 -27.48
C PRO A 21 -1.72 32.00 -26.78
N ALA A 22 -0.66 32.73 -26.43
CA ALA A 22 0.44 32.26 -25.60
C ALA A 22 0.01 31.85 -24.18
N PHE A 23 -0.86 32.62 -23.51
CA PHE A 23 -1.34 32.30 -22.15
C PHE A 23 -2.25 31.07 -22.14
N PHE A 24 -3.06 30.90 -23.19
CA PHE A 24 -3.91 29.71 -23.34
C PHE A 24 -3.08 28.44 -23.53
N ARG A 25 -2.04 28.48 -24.37
CA ARG A 25 -1.08 27.37 -24.57
C ARG A 25 -0.31 27.03 -23.29
N LEU A 26 0.08 28.05 -22.53
CA LEU A 26 0.74 27.88 -21.24
C LEU A 26 -0.17 27.20 -20.21
N GLY A 27 -1.45 27.61 -20.17
CA GLY A 27 -2.46 26.98 -19.31
C GLY A 27 -2.67 25.50 -19.62
N ILE A 28 -2.77 25.13 -20.90
CA ILE A 28 -2.86 23.72 -21.32
C ILE A 28 -1.62 22.94 -20.87
N GLY A 29 -0.44 23.55 -20.96
CA GLY A 29 0.80 22.96 -20.45
C GLY A 29 0.75 22.64 -18.96
N PHE A 30 0.26 23.58 -18.13
CA PHE A 30 0.10 23.33 -16.71
C PHE A 30 -0.95 22.26 -16.38
N VAL A 31 -2.07 22.21 -17.12
CA VAL A 31 -3.07 21.16 -16.96
C VAL A 31 -2.47 19.78 -17.28
N GLY A 32 -1.75 19.67 -18.41
CA GLY A 32 -1.06 18.43 -18.78
C GLY A 32 -0.03 18.00 -17.74
N LEU A 33 0.81 18.94 -17.28
CA LEU A 33 1.80 18.69 -16.23
C LEU A 33 1.14 18.24 -14.92
N SER A 34 0.02 18.85 -14.53
CA SER A 34 -0.71 18.50 -13.32
C SER A 34 -1.29 17.09 -13.38
N LEU A 35 -1.79 16.67 -14.56
CA LEU A 35 -2.31 15.33 -14.77
C LEU A 35 -1.19 14.29 -14.69
N VAL A 36 -0.03 14.58 -15.31
CA VAL A 36 1.15 13.70 -15.22
C VAL A 36 1.63 13.58 -13.77
N ALA A 37 1.69 14.70 -13.04
CA ALA A 37 2.08 14.69 -11.64
C ALA A 37 1.10 13.87 -10.78
N LEU A 38 -0.21 14.00 -11.02
CA LEU A 38 -1.23 13.22 -10.33
C LEU A 38 -1.04 11.71 -10.61
N LEU A 39 -0.89 11.32 -11.87
CA LEU A 39 -0.67 9.92 -12.22
C LEU A 39 0.62 9.38 -11.61
N ALA A 40 1.69 10.17 -11.57
CA ALA A 40 2.94 9.77 -10.92
C ALA A 40 2.76 9.55 -9.41
N ILE A 41 2.06 10.46 -8.71
CA ILE A 41 1.79 10.35 -7.27
C ILE A 41 0.97 9.08 -6.96
N PHE A 42 -0.06 8.80 -7.76
CA PHE A 42 -0.97 7.66 -7.51
C PHE A 42 -0.54 6.35 -8.18
N TYR A 43 0.52 6.36 -8.99
CA TYR A 43 0.97 5.18 -9.73
C TYR A 43 1.15 3.93 -8.85
N PRO A 44 1.82 3.99 -7.66
CA PRO A 44 2.00 2.80 -6.83
C PRO A 44 0.67 2.21 -6.34
N SER A 45 -0.25 3.07 -5.90
CA SER A 45 -1.58 2.66 -5.42
C SER A 45 -2.42 2.01 -6.52
N ILE A 46 -2.43 2.62 -7.70
CA ILE A 46 -3.14 2.10 -8.88
C ILE A 46 -2.50 0.78 -9.33
N SER A 47 -1.17 0.71 -9.33
CA SER A 47 -0.41 -0.49 -9.73
C SER A 47 -0.69 -1.68 -8.80
N SER A 48 -0.70 -1.47 -7.48
CA SER A 48 -1.05 -2.52 -6.51
C SER A 48 -2.47 -3.04 -6.68
N GLU A 49 -3.44 -2.14 -6.88
CA GLU A 49 -4.84 -2.50 -7.09
C GLU A 49 -5.04 -3.22 -8.44
N LEU A 50 -4.39 -2.73 -9.50
CA LEU A 50 -4.47 -3.33 -10.82
C LEU A 50 -3.82 -4.71 -10.84
N LYS A 51 -2.64 -4.88 -10.23
CA LYS A 51 -1.98 -6.17 -10.07
C LYS A 51 -2.89 -7.15 -9.34
N TYR A 52 -3.52 -6.73 -8.23
CA TYR A 52 -4.47 -7.55 -7.50
C TYR A 52 -5.67 -7.98 -8.35
N ARG A 53 -6.18 -7.10 -9.21
CA ARG A 53 -7.34 -7.42 -10.08
C ARG A 53 -7.00 -8.27 -11.30
N LEU A 54 -5.86 -8.01 -11.94
CA LEU A 54 -5.45 -8.71 -13.17
C LEU A 54 -4.76 -10.04 -12.88
N SER A 55 -4.06 -10.15 -11.75
CA SER A 55 -3.33 -11.35 -11.34
C SER A 55 -3.54 -11.55 -9.83
N PRO A 56 -4.78 -11.88 -9.41
CA PRO A 56 -5.10 -12.05 -8.01
C PRO A 56 -4.22 -13.15 -7.39
N PRO A 57 -3.64 -12.89 -6.21
CA PRO A 57 -2.97 -13.92 -5.45
C PRO A 57 -3.92 -15.09 -5.15
N LYS A 58 -3.42 -16.33 -5.20
CA LYS A 58 -4.20 -17.52 -4.87
C LYS A 58 -4.39 -17.61 -3.36
N ALA A 59 -5.62 -17.38 -2.90
CA ALA A 59 -5.95 -17.39 -1.48
C ALA A 59 -5.77 -18.76 -0.80
N ASP A 60 -5.83 -19.84 -1.59
CA ASP A 60 -5.67 -21.24 -1.17
C ASP A 60 -4.24 -21.79 -1.34
N ALA A 61 -3.28 -20.94 -1.74
CA ALA A 61 -1.88 -21.35 -1.88
C ALA A 61 -1.32 -21.93 -0.58
N GLU A 62 -0.62 -23.06 -0.70
CA GLU A 62 -0.01 -23.71 0.46
C GLU A 62 1.23 -22.93 0.92
N VAL A 63 1.28 -22.59 2.22
CA VAL A 63 2.45 -21.93 2.81
C VAL A 63 3.45 -22.95 3.32
N LYS A 64 4.69 -22.87 2.83
CA LYS A 64 5.83 -23.71 3.22
C LYS A 64 6.88 -22.88 3.95
N LEU A 65 7.62 -23.52 4.86
CA LEU A 65 8.64 -22.86 5.68
C LEU A 65 9.95 -22.63 4.93
N THR A 66 10.38 -23.63 4.16
CA THR A 66 11.60 -23.55 3.36
C THR A 66 11.40 -24.17 1.97
N SER A 67 12.18 -23.71 1.00
CA SER A 67 12.24 -24.26 -0.35
C SER A 67 12.83 -25.68 -0.40
N SER A 68 13.33 -26.21 0.71
CA SER A 68 13.74 -27.62 0.84
C SER A 68 12.57 -28.56 1.13
N ASP A 69 11.43 -28.03 1.61
CA ASP A 69 10.21 -28.81 1.92
C ASP A 69 9.32 -29.06 0.70
N LEU A 70 9.85 -28.79 -0.50
CA LEU A 70 9.13 -28.87 -1.75
C LEU A 70 9.13 -30.32 -2.25
N GLN A 71 7.99 -30.98 -2.11
CA GLN A 71 7.71 -32.13 -2.95
C GLN A 71 7.16 -31.62 -4.29
N GLU A 72 7.82 -31.97 -5.39
CA GLU A 72 7.37 -31.73 -6.76
C GLU A 72 6.00 -32.35 -6.96
N ASN A 73 4.95 -31.56 -6.81
CA ASN A 73 3.62 -32.03 -7.13
C ASN A 73 2.74 -30.88 -7.62
N GLY A 74 3.21 -30.15 -8.64
CA GLY A 74 2.42 -29.22 -9.48
C GLY A 74 1.62 -28.11 -8.79
N LYS A 75 1.62 -28.05 -7.46
CA LYS A 75 0.89 -27.09 -6.64
C LYS A 75 1.79 -25.91 -6.37
N GLU A 76 1.26 -24.73 -6.64
CA GLU A 76 1.93 -23.46 -6.38
C GLU A 76 1.95 -23.21 -4.87
N TYR A 77 3.13 -22.92 -4.33
CA TYR A 77 3.36 -22.73 -2.90
C TYR A 77 3.95 -21.35 -2.64
N ILE A 78 3.68 -20.80 -1.45
CA ILE A 78 4.31 -19.58 -0.96
C ILE A 78 5.34 -19.99 0.08
N VAL A 79 6.62 -19.71 -0.18
CA VAL A 79 7.68 -19.88 0.81
C VAL A 79 7.68 -18.67 1.74
N ALA A 80 7.56 -18.91 3.05
CA ALA A 80 7.59 -17.86 4.05
C ALA A 80 8.88 -17.03 3.95
N ALA A 81 8.75 -15.71 4.12
CA ALA A 81 9.88 -14.78 4.05
C ALA A 81 10.95 -15.04 5.13
N ASP A 82 10.56 -15.62 6.27
CA ASP A 82 11.46 -16.04 7.33
C ASP A 82 10.89 -17.30 8.03
N PRO A 83 11.63 -18.42 8.12
CA PRO A 83 11.16 -19.64 8.78
C PRO A 83 11.07 -19.53 10.32
N TYR A 84 11.56 -18.43 10.91
CA TYR A 84 11.57 -18.23 12.37
C TYR A 84 10.54 -17.23 12.86
N LEU A 85 10.29 -16.12 12.14
CA LEU A 85 9.21 -15.19 12.49
C LEU A 85 8.74 -14.39 11.26
N SER A 86 7.61 -14.77 10.69
CA SER A 86 7.04 -14.10 9.51
C SER A 86 5.52 -14.16 9.47
N ILE A 87 4.92 -13.34 8.62
CA ILE A 87 3.49 -13.38 8.28
C ILE A 87 3.32 -13.65 6.79
N VAL A 88 2.34 -14.51 6.46
CA VAL A 88 1.90 -14.77 5.10
C VAL A 88 0.38 -14.63 5.04
N ILE A 89 -0.11 -13.80 4.13
CA ILE A 89 -1.54 -13.62 3.85
C ILE A 89 -1.76 -13.87 2.35
N PRO A 90 -2.06 -15.12 1.94
CA PRO A 90 -2.06 -15.49 0.53
C PRO A 90 -3.03 -14.68 -0.31
N LYS A 91 -4.25 -14.40 0.19
CA LYS A 91 -5.28 -13.66 -0.55
C LYS A 91 -4.79 -12.31 -1.07
N ILE A 92 -3.94 -11.62 -0.31
CA ILE A 92 -3.41 -10.31 -0.68
C ILE A 92 -1.94 -10.35 -1.10
N GLY A 93 -1.36 -11.55 -1.20
CA GLY A 93 0.04 -11.75 -1.57
C GLY A 93 1.04 -11.18 -0.57
N ALA A 94 0.64 -10.93 0.68
CA ALA A 94 1.54 -10.42 1.70
C ALA A 94 2.43 -11.55 2.21
N ASN A 95 3.75 -11.32 2.23
CA ASN A 95 4.74 -12.25 2.76
C ASN A 95 5.92 -11.44 3.28
N ALA A 96 6.08 -11.35 4.61
CA ALA A 96 7.06 -10.46 5.21
C ALA A 96 7.60 -11.01 6.53
N LYS A 97 8.88 -10.70 6.81
CA LYS A 97 9.48 -10.95 8.12
C LYS A 97 8.82 -10.08 9.20
N ILE A 98 8.77 -10.58 10.42
CA ILE A 98 8.31 -9.84 11.58
C ILE A 98 9.51 -9.51 12.47
N ILE A 99 9.62 -8.25 12.87
CA ILE A 99 10.61 -7.78 13.84
C ILE A 99 9.99 -7.92 15.24
N LYS A 100 10.60 -8.76 16.08
CA LYS A 100 10.08 -9.10 17.42
C LYS A 100 10.33 -7.98 18.44
N ASP A 101 9.46 -7.89 19.44
CA ASP A 101 9.62 -7.05 20.65
C ASP A 101 9.95 -5.58 20.41
N VAL A 102 9.31 -4.96 19.42
CA VAL A 102 9.50 -3.55 19.10
C VAL A 102 8.72 -2.70 20.11
N ASP A 103 9.39 -1.74 20.75
CA ASP A 103 8.78 -0.84 21.73
C ASP A 103 7.78 0.12 21.06
N PRO A 104 6.47 -0.01 21.32
CA PRO A 104 5.48 0.88 20.70
C PRO A 104 5.56 2.32 21.22
N THR A 105 6.28 2.56 22.31
CA THR A 105 6.48 3.90 22.89
C THR A 105 7.72 4.62 22.33
N ASP A 106 8.65 3.90 21.71
CA ASP A 106 9.81 4.47 21.02
C ASP A 106 9.54 4.58 19.53
N SER A 107 9.09 5.77 19.11
CA SER A 107 8.79 6.05 17.71
C SER A 107 9.96 5.77 16.76
N ARG A 108 11.22 6.00 17.18
CA ARG A 108 12.37 5.78 16.28
C ARG A 108 12.63 4.30 16.06
N ALA A 109 12.64 3.51 17.13
CA ALA A 109 12.78 2.06 17.04
C ALA A 109 11.63 1.46 16.22
N TYR A 110 10.40 1.97 16.42
CA TYR A 110 9.22 1.52 15.71
C TYR A 110 9.29 1.80 14.21
N GLN A 111 9.60 3.03 13.83
CA GLN A 111 9.70 3.40 12.42
C GLN A 111 10.82 2.61 11.72
N SER A 112 11.96 2.40 12.39
CA SER A 112 13.03 1.55 11.86
C SER A 112 12.56 0.12 11.60
N ALA A 113 11.82 -0.49 12.53
CA ALA A 113 11.31 -1.85 12.35
C ALA A 113 10.31 -1.95 11.19
N LEU A 114 9.43 -0.94 11.03
CA LEU A 114 8.45 -0.88 9.94
C LEU A 114 9.11 -0.72 8.56
N THR A 115 10.35 -0.20 8.49
CA THR A 115 11.12 -0.17 7.25
C THR A 115 11.58 -1.55 6.79
N GLU A 116 11.75 -2.47 7.73
CA GLU A 116 12.30 -3.79 7.48
C GLU A 116 11.22 -4.85 7.24
N GLY A 117 10.00 -4.62 7.72
CA GLY A 117 8.90 -5.56 7.64
C GLY A 117 7.76 -5.20 8.59
N VAL A 118 7.27 -6.21 9.30
CA VAL A 118 6.13 -6.08 10.21
C VAL A 118 6.64 -5.97 11.65
N ALA A 119 6.24 -4.96 12.40
CA ALA A 119 6.64 -4.79 13.79
C ALA A 119 5.69 -5.53 14.73
N HIS A 120 6.23 -6.42 15.56
CA HIS A 120 5.52 -7.01 16.69
C HIS A 120 5.63 -6.11 17.91
N ALA A 121 4.50 -5.70 18.49
CA ALA A 121 4.51 -4.84 19.66
C ALA A 121 5.00 -5.57 20.92
N ARG A 122 6.03 -5.01 21.56
CA ARG A 122 6.57 -5.51 22.83
C ARG A 122 5.49 -5.57 23.90
N GLY A 123 5.51 -6.66 24.68
CA GLY A 123 4.53 -6.91 25.74
C GLY A 123 3.24 -7.58 25.26
N THR A 124 3.13 -7.88 23.96
CA THR A 124 2.03 -8.67 23.40
C THR A 124 2.46 -10.12 23.19
N ALA A 125 1.49 -11.02 23.03
CA ALA A 125 1.77 -12.45 22.91
C ALA A 125 2.47 -12.78 21.59
N LEU A 126 3.25 -13.86 21.55
CA LEU A 126 3.79 -14.43 20.32
C LEU A 126 2.84 -15.50 19.75
N PRO A 127 3.00 -15.89 18.47
CA PRO A 127 2.20 -16.96 17.88
C PRO A 127 2.28 -18.26 18.72
N GLY A 128 1.13 -18.87 18.98
CA GLY A 128 1.02 -20.07 19.81
C GLY A 128 1.01 -19.84 21.33
N GLN A 129 1.15 -18.60 21.80
CA GLN A 129 0.97 -18.25 23.20
C GLN A 129 -0.48 -17.82 23.49
N VAL A 130 -0.89 -17.93 24.76
CA VAL A 130 -2.18 -17.41 25.20
C VAL A 130 -2.12 -15.88 25.23
N GLY A 131 -2.98 -15.23 24.44
CA GLY A 131 -3.09 -13.78 24.38
C GLY A 131 -3.18 -13.25 22.94
N ASN A 132 -3.24 -11.92 22.81
CA ASN A 132 -3.32 -11.26 21.52
C ASN A 132 -1.91 -10.92 21.01
N VAL A 133 -1.65 -11.23 19.75
CA VAL A 133 -0.46 -10.81 19.01
C VAL A 133 -0.79 -9.51 18.29
N PHE A 134 -0.04 -8.43 18.56
CA PHE A 134 -0.25 -7.17 17.83
C PHE A 134 0.88 -6.93 16.84
N LEU A 135 0.51 -6.84 15.57
CA LEU A 135 1.41 -6.66 14.43
C LEU A 135 1.06 -5.38 13.69
N PHE A 136 2.08 -4.60 13.33
CA PHE A 136 1.92 -3.33 12.64
C PHE A 136 2.81 -3.30 11.40
N ALA A 137 2.30 -2.73 10.33
CA ALA A 137 3.05 -2.50 9.10
C ALA A 137 2.49 -1.28 8.40
N HIS A 138 3.24 -0.69 7.46
CA HIS A 138 2.72 0.40 6.66
C HIS A 138 1.59 -0.09 5.75
N SER A 139 0.42 0.55 5.89
CA SER A 139 -0.71 0.40 4.98
C SER A 139 -0.57 1.27 3.74
N SER A 140 0.32 2.25 3.77
CA SER A 140 0.71 3.14 2.67
C SER A 140 1.94 3.90 3.14
N ASP A 141 2.93 4.14 2.28
CA ASP A 141 4.02 5.05 2.61
C ASP A 141 4.31 6.02 1.47
N ASN A 142 4.94 7.14 1.83
CA ASN A 142 5.29 8.25 0.98
C ASN A 142 6.06 7.81 -0.27
N PHE A 143 5.69 8.42 -1.40
CA PHE A 143 6.15 8.19 -2.77
C PHE A 143 7.67 7.94 -2.95
N LEU A 144 8.53 8.60 -2.17
CA LEU A 144 9.99 8.46 -2.30
C LEU A 144 10.56 7.17 -1.69
N ASN A 145 9.81 6.52 -0.80
CA ASN A 145 10.27 5.33 -0.08
C ASN A 145 9.33 4.11 -0.20
N ALA A 146 8.20 4.21 -0.92
CA ALA A 146 7.26 3.09 -1.10
C ALA A 146 7.87 1.84 -1.77
N ASN A 147 8.95 2.01 -2.54
CA ASN A 147 9.73 0.88 -3.10
C ASN A 147 10.74 0.29 -2.10
N ARG A 148 11.06 1.02 -1.01
CA ARG A 148 11.96 0.57 0.07
C ARG A 148 11.19 -0.01 1.26
N TYR A 149 9.98 0.48 1.51
CA TYR A 149 9.18 0.11 2.67
C TYR A 149 7.98 -0.71 2.19
N ASN A 150 8.07 -2.01 2.47
CA ASN A 150 7.08 -3.00 2.09
C ASN A 150 5.69 -2.58 2.60
N ALA A 151 4.79 -2.13 1.73
CA ALA A 151 3.40 -1.84 2.08
C ALA A 151 2.60 -3.15 2.29
N VAL A 152 3.08 -4.00 3.20
CA VAL A 152 2.61 -5.38 3.46
C VAL A 152 1.10 -5.42 3.68
N PHE A 153 0.56 -4.39 4.33
CA PHE A 153 -0.85 -4.31 4.74
C PHE A 153 -1.70 -3.38 3.86
N TYR A 154 -1.21 -2.92 2.71
CA TYR A 154 -1.95 -2.04 1.80
C TYR A 154 -3.32 -2.61 1.39
N LEU A 155 -3.39 -3.92 1.14
CA LEU A 155 -4.60 -4.60 0.68
C LEU A 155 -5.41 -5.24 1.82
N LEU A 156 -5.19 -4.88 3.09
CA LEU A 156 -5.99 -5.44 4.20
C LEU A 156 -7.50 -5.18 4.03
N ASN A 157 -7.89 -4.13 3.31
CA ASN A 157 -9.29 -3.84 2.98
C ASN A 157 -9.93 -4.87 2.00
N LYS A 158 -9.16 -5.81 1.45
CA LYS A 158 -9.65 -6.92 0.62
C LYS A 158 -9.93 -8.19 1.43
N MET A 159 -9.58 -8.19 2.72
CA MET A 159 -9.81 -9.32 3.60
C MET A 159 -11.27 -9.37 4.04
N GLU A 160 -11.78 -10.59 4.14
CA GLU A 160 -13.15 -10.94 4.48
C GLU A 160 -13.13 -11.98 5.59
N LYS A 161 -14.24 -12.10 6.31
CA LYS A 161 -14.40 -13.13 7.34
C LYS A 161 -14.19 -14.52 6.72
N GLY A 162 -13.34 -15.32 7.36
CA GLY A 162 -12.98 -16.67 6.90
C GLY A 162 -11.65 -16.75 6.16
N ASP A 163 -11.07 -15.63 5.72
CA ASP A 163 -9.77 -15.63 5.07
C ASP A 163 -8.64 -16.06 6.01
N LYS A 164 -7.61 -16.66 5.43
CA LYS A 164 -6.48 -17.24 6.17
C LYS A 164 -5.32 -16.27 6.30
N ILE A 165 -4.75 -16.26 7.51
CA ILE A 165 -3.50 -15.58 7.84
C ILE A 165 -2.59 -16.64 8.46
N TYR A 166 -1.36 -16.74 8.01
CA TYR A 166 -0.39 -17.68 8.54
C TYR A 166 0.74 -16.92 9.24
N LEU A 167 0.98 -17.23 10.51
CA LEU A 167 2.17 -16.77 11.22
C LEU A 167 3.16 -17.93 11.30
N ILE A 168 4.39 -17.67 10.91
CA ILE A 168 5.49 -18.60 11.15
C ILE A 168 6.17 -18.17 12.43
N PHE A 169 6.35 -19.10 13.36
CA PHE A 169 7.13 -18.87 14.57
C PHE A 169 7.92 -20.12 14.94
N ASN A 170 9.23 -19.99 15.14
CA ASN A 170 10.14 -21.09 15.50
C ASN A 170 9.96 -22.34 14.62
N ARG A 171 9.94 -22.14 13.29
CA ARG A 171 9.76 -23.21 12.30
C ARG A 171 8.45 -23.99 12.45
N ARG A 172 7.41 -23.34 12.98
CA ARG A 172 6.05 -23.85 13.05
C ARG A 172 5.11 -22.84 12.42
N LYS A 173 4.13 -23.36 11.68
CA LYS A 173 3.06 -22.57 11.08
C LYS A 173 1.87 -22.53 12.03
N PHE A 174 1.34 -21.33 12.25
CA PHE A 174 0.15 -21.06 13.04
C PHE A 174 -0.92 -20.48 12.13
N ASP A 175 -2.07 -21.13 12.10
CA ASP A 175 -3.16 -20.82 11.17
C ASP A 175 -4.19 -19.95 11.88
N TYR A 176 -4.35 -18.72 11.40
CA TYR A 176 -5.35 -17.76 11.86
C TYR A 176 -6.42 -17.57 10.80
N THR A 177 -7.60 -17.17 11.26
CA THR A 177 -8.74 -16.89 10.38
C THR A 177 -9.33 -15.54 10.75
N VAL A 178 -9.62 -14.71 9.75
CA VAL A 178 -10.28 -13.42 9.96
C VAL A 178 -11.67 -13.66 10.54
N TYR A 179 -11.93 -13.14 11.73
CA TYR A 179 -13.21 -13.28 12.43
C TYR A 179 -14.08 -12.02 12.36
N LEU A 180 -13.46 -10.84 12.50
CA LEU A 180 -14.07 -9.51 12.40
C LEU A 180 -13.24 -8.67 11.41
N TYR A 181 -13.91 -7.97 10.50
CA TYR A 181 -13.28 -7.00 9.61
C TYR A 181 -14.14 -5.72 9.61
N GLY A 182 -13.52 -4.56 9.74
CA GLY A 182 -14.21 -3.26 9.77
C GLY A 182 -14.68 -2.81 11.17
N VAL A 183 -14.32 -1.58 11.52
CA VAL A 183 -15.16 -0.68 12.34
C VAL A 183 -15.92 0.20 11.35
#